data_AF-A0A2K1T0Y9-F1
#
_entry.id   AF-A0A2K1T0Y9-F1
#
_cell.length_a   1.000
_cell.length_b   1.000
_cell.length_c   1.000
_cell.angle_alpha   90.00
_cell.angle_beta   90.00
_cell.angle_gamma   90.00
#
_symmetry.space_group_name_H-M   'P 1'
#
loop_
_entity.id
_entity.type
_entity.pdbx_description
1 polymer ?
#
loop_
_entity_poly.entity_id
_entity_poly.type
_entity_poly.pdbx_seq_one_letter_code
_entity_poly.pdbx_strand_id
1 'polypeptide(L)' 'MNKTVKNGVKVVLLFFVLFLINILVFKVLSLLGFEMSLTERSYLFPPLLATLVTALLFYKMKSKEKRNGS' A
#
# COMPACT_ATOMS: atom_id res chain seq x y z
N MET A 1 -11.74 0.10 -22.26
CA MET A 1 -10.86 -0.34 -21.15
C MET A 1 -11.72 -0.89 -20.01
N ASN A 2 -11.62 -2.18 -19.68
CA ASN A 2 -12.50 -2.86 -18.72
C ASN A 2 -12.35 -2.30 -17.29
N LYS A 3 -13.47 -2.11 -16.56
CA LYS A 3 -13.50 -1.55 -15.19
C LYS A 3 -12.61 -2.31 -14.20
N THR A 4 -12.46 -3.62 -14.36
CA THR A 4 -11.59 -4.48 -13.55
C THR A 4 -10.10 -4.14 -13.73
N VAL A 5 -9.67 -3.88 -14.97
CA VAL A 5 -8.28 -3.50 -15.27
C VAL A 5 -7.96 -2.13 -14.67
N LYS A 6 -8.92 -1.19 -14.71
CA LYS A 6 -8.77 0.15 -14.13
C LYS A 6 -8.55 0.11 -12.61
N ASN A 7 -9.20 -0.83 -11.91
CA ASN A 7 -8.98 -1.03 -10.48
C ASN A 7 -7.64 -1.73 -10.18
N GLY A 8 -7.24 -2.72 -10.99
CA GLY A 8 -5.93 -3.35 -10.85
C GLY A 8 -4.78 -2.36 -10.98
N VAL A 9 -4.82 -1.50 -12.01
CA VAL A 9 -3.81 -0.44 -12.21
C VAL A 9 -3.75 0.53 -11.04
N LYS A 10 -4.90 0.90 -10.45
CA LYS A 10 -4.93 1.77 -9.26
C LYS A 10 -4.25 1.13 -8.05
N VAL A 11 -4.43 -0.17 -7.83
CA VAL A 11 -3.81 -0.89 -6.71
C VAL A 11 -2.30 -1.00 -6.91
N VAL A 12 -1.85 -1.32 -8.13
CA VAL A 12 -0.41 -1.37 -8.47
C VAL A 12 0.22 0.00 -8.33
N LEU A 13 -0.45 1.06 -8.79
CA LEU A 13 0.03 2.43 -8.65
C LEU A 13 0.11 2.86 -7.18
N LEU A 14 -0.89 2.52 -6.36
CA LEU A 14 -0.89 2.79 -4.93
C LEU A 14 0.30 2.11 -4.24
N PHE A 15 0.56 0.84 -4.57
CA PHE A 15 1.71 0.10 -4.07
C PHE A 15 3.03 0.80 -4.43
N PHE A 16 3.21 1.19 -5.69
CA PHE A 16 4.42 1.89 -6.14
C PHE A 16 4.65 3.22 -5.41
N VAL A 17 3.59 4.02 -5.21
CA VAL A 17 3.68 5.28 -4.47
C VAL A 17 4.09 5.02 -3.01
N LEU A 18 3.46 4.06 -2.35
CA LEU A 18 3.82 3.70 -0.97
C LEU A 18 5.25 3.19 -0.87
N PHE A 19 5.69 2.37 -1.83
CA PHE A 19 7.05 1.85 -1.89
C PHE A 19 8.10 2.97 -2.02
N LEU A 20 7.86 3.92 -2.93
CA LEU A 20 8.77 5.04 -3.15
C LEU A 20 8.88 5.94 -1.92
N ILE A 21 7.75 6.27 -1.28
CA ILE A 21 7.73 7.06 -0.04
C ILE A 21 8.48 6.31 1.07
N ASN A 22 8.27 5.00 1.17
CA ASN A 22 8.92 4.18 2.19
C ASN A 22 10.45 4.23 2.04
N ILE A 23 10.98 4.05 0.82
CA ILE A 23 12.41 4.20 0.53
C ILE A 23 12.91 5.62 0.83
N LEU A 24 12.13 6.66 0.50
CA LEU A 24 12.48 8.04 0.80
C LEU A 24 12.63 8.28 2.31
N VAL A 25 11.71 7.75 3.11
CA VAL A 25 11.75 7.82 4.57
C VAL A 25 13.00 7.10 5.10
N PHE A 26 13.30 5.90 4.61
CA PHE A 26 14.55 5.20 4.93
C PHE A 26 15.78 6.02 4.53
N LYS A 27 15.77 6.75 3.41
CA LYS A 27 16.91 7.60 3.06
C LYS A 27 17.06 8.78 4.02
N VAL A 28 15.95 9.40 4.42
CA VAL A 28 15.94 10.52 5.38
C VAL A 28 16.42 10.08 6.76
N LEU A 29 15.92 8.95 7.27
CA LEU A 29 16.37 8.42 8.57
C LEU A 29 17.89 8.09 8.54
N SER A 30 18.42 7.62 7.40
CA SER A 30 19.85 7.29 7.29
C SER A 30 20.69 8.57 7.31
N LEU A 31 20.22 9.62 6.65
CA LEU A 31 20.83 10.95 6.72
C LEU A 31 20.78 11.56 8.12
N LEU A 32 19.77 11.23 8.92
CA LEU A 32 19.65 11.65 10.32
C LEU A 32 20.56 10.86 11.27
N GLY A 33 21.33 9.88 10.76
CA GLY A 33 22.26 9.07 11.55
C GLY A 33 21.65 7.81 12.17
N PHE A 34 20.43 7.42 11.76
CA PHE A 34 19.88 6.13 12.18
C PHE A 34 20.55 4.99 11.40
N GLU A 35 21.10 4.01 12.13
CA GLU A 35 21.49 2.73 11.54
C GLU A 35 20.23 1.96 11.15
N MET A 36 19.94 1.90 9.85
CA MET A 36 18.85 1.10 9.33
C MET A 36 19.38 -0.09 8.57
N SER A 37 18.88 -1.26 8.96
CA SER A 37 19.05 -2.47 8.19
C SER A 37 18.12 -2.40 6.97
N LEU A 38 18.67 -2.00 5.83
CA LEU A 38 18.00 -1.97 4.52
C LEU A 38 17.81 -3.40 3.98
N THR A 39 17.10 -4.21 4.74
CA THR A 39 16.73 -5.57 4.33
C THR A 39 15.49 -5.51 3.46
N GLU A 40 15.39 -6.43 2.51
CA GLU A 40 14.23 -6.60 1.60
C GLU A 40 12.89 -6.53 2.35
N ARG A 41 12.85 -7.11 3.54
CA ARG A 41 11.70 -7.11 4.45
C ARG A 41 11.35 -5.71 4.97
N SER A 42 12.33 -4.88 5.30
CA SER A 42 12.11 -3.55 5.89
C SER A 42 11.43 -2.58 4.93
N TYR A 43 11.78 -2.63 3.63
CA TYR A 43 11.25 -1.68 2.65
C TYR A 43 10.13 -2.23 1.77
N LEU A 44 9.98 -3.56 1.61
CA LEU A 44 8.87 -4.17 0.86
C LEU A 44 7.66 -4.52 1.72
N PHE A 45 7.88 -4.97 2.97
CA PHE A 45 6.79 -5.47 3.81
C PHE A 45 5.78 -4.39 4.21
N PRO A 46 6.20 -3.15 4.61
CA PRO A 46 5.23 -2.12 4.98
C PRO A 46 4.32 -1.68 3.83
N PRO A 47 4.83 -1.39 2.60
CA PRO A 47 3.98 -1.07 1.45
C PRO A 47 3.02 -2.21 1.06
N LEU A 48 3.48 -3.47 1.14
CA LEU A 48 2.64 -4.65 0.86
C LEU A 48 1.50 -4.78 1.87
N LEU A 49 1.81 -4.68 3.16
CA LEU A 49 0.84 -4.79 4.24
C LEU A 49 -0.23 -3.68 4.14
N ALA A 50 0.21 -2.44 3.91
CA ALA A 50 -0.70 -1.31 3.73
C ALA A 50 -1.64 -1.52 2.54
N THR A 51 -1.10 -1.96 1.39
CA THR A 51 -1.90 -2.24 0.19
C THR A 51 -2.93 -3.34 0.43
N LEU A 52 -2.53 -4.42 1.13
CA LEU A 52 -3.40 -5.54 1.46
C LEU A 52 -4.52 -5.14 2.43
N VAL A 53 -4.19 -4.38 3.47
CA VAL A 53 -5.15 -3.83 4.42
C VAL A 53 -6.12 -2.89 3.72
N THR A 54 -5.64 -1.99 2.85
CA THR A 54 -6.51 -1.11 2.06
C THR A 54 -7.44 -1.92 1.16
N ALA A 55 -6.96 -2.96 0.48
CA ALA A 55 -7.78 -3.82 -0.36
C ALA A 55 -8.86 -4.55 0.45
N LEU A 56 -8.52 -5.09 1.62
CA LEU A 56 -9.45 -5.74 2.53
C LEU A 56 -10.49 -4.77 3.10
N LEU A 57 -10.07 -3.56 3.49
CA LEU A 57 -10.97 -2.51 3.97
C LEU A 57 -11.96 -2.10 2.87
N PHE A 58 -11.48 -1.92 1.64
CA PHE A 58 -12.33 -1.59 0.49
C PHE A 58 -13.36 -2.70 0.21
N TYR A 59 -12.93 -3.96 0.28
CA TYR A 59 -13.82 -5.11 0.14
C TYR A 59 -14.87 -5.17 1.26
N LYS A 60 -14.45 -4.96 2.52
CA LYS A 60 -15.33 -4.94 3.69
C LYS A 60 -16.35 -3.80 3.65
N MET A 61 -15.93 -2.60 3.25
CA MET A 61 -16.83 -1.45 3.06
C MET A 61 -17.86 -1.72 1.98
N LYS A 62 -17.45 -2.26 0.83
CA LYS A 62 -18.37 -2.66 -0.24
C LYS A 62 -19.38 -3.72 0.20
N SER A 63 -18.97 -4.65 1.06
CA SER A 63 -19.87 -5.66 1.63
C SER A 63 -20.87 -5.07 2.64
N LYS A 64 -20.51 -4.00 3.37
CA LYS A 64 -21.42 -3.32 4.29
C LYS A 64 -22.43 -2.43 3.56
N GLU A 65 -22.00 -1.74 2.51
CA GLU A 65 -22.89 -0.92 1.67
C GLU A 65 -24.01 -1.75 1.02
N LYS A 66 -23.70 -2.99 0.61
CA LYS A 66 -24.71 -3.94 0.11
C LYS A 66 -25.69 -4.47 1.17
N ARG A 67 -25.38 -4.40 2.46
CA ARG A 67 -26.25 -4.89 3.55
C ARG A 67 -27.18 -3.82 4.13
N ASN A 68 -26.81 -2.55 4.05
CA ASN A 68 -27.59 -1.44 4.62
C ASN A 68 -28.47 -0.72 3.58
N GLY A 69 -28.43 -1.13 2.32
CA GLY A 69 -29.25 -0.58 1.23
C GLY A 69 -30.37 -1.52 0.74
N SER A 70 -30.82 -2.47 1.58
CA SER A 70 -31.97 -3.35 1.30
C SER A 70 -33.00 -3.25 2.40
#